data_AF-A0A370I475-F1
#
_entry.id   AF-A0A370I475-F1
#
_cell.length_a   1.000
_cell.length_b   1.000
_cell.length_c   1.000
_cell.angle_alpha   90.00
_cell.angle_beta   90.00
_cell.angle_gamma   90.00
#
_symmetry.space_group_name_H-M   'P 1'
#
loop_
_entity.id
_entity.type
_entity.pdbx_description
1 polymer ?
#
loop_
_entity_poly.entity_id
_entity_poly.type
_entity_poly.pdbx_seq_one_letter_code
_entity_poly.pdbx_strand_id
1 'polypeptide(L)'
;MTVRERVWAVVGRVCGSDYTESGANFYELGGDSLLADQLMAALRTEFGEGLSVTVLFEAPDMGTFVEETVTQLNSRSSQQGGS
;
A
#
# COMPACT_ATOMS: atom_id res chain seq x y z
N MET A 1 16.09 -5.84 0.33
CA MET A 1 14.75 -5.43 0.73
C MET A 1 13.79 -5.77 -0.41
N THR A 2 12.82 -6.62 -0.16
CA THR A 2 11.79 -7.08 -1.11
C THR A 2 10.73 -6.00 -1.35
N VAL A 3 9.93 -6.12 -2.43
CA VAL A 3 8.83 -5.17 -2.72
C VAL A 3 7.87 -5.08 -1.53
N ARG A 4 7.48 -6.22 -0.97
CA ARG A 4 6.61 -6.30 0.22
C ARG A 4 7.17 -5.54 1.41
N GLU A 5 8.45 -5.73 1.74
CA GLU A 5 9.11 -5.00 2.84
C GLU A 5 9.09 -3.48 2.59
N ARG A 6 9.25 -3.05 1.34
CA ARG A 6 9.19 -1.62 0.99
C ARG A 6 7.76 -1.07 1.15
N VAL A 7 6.73 -1.82 0.77
CA VAL A 7 5.34 -1.39 0.97
C VAL A 7 5.03 -1.25 2.46
N TRP A 8 5.42 -2.22 3.29
CA TRP A 8 5.29 -2.12 4.74
C TRP A 8 6.05 -0.94 5.34
N ALA A 9 7.25 -0.64 4.84
CA ALA A 9 8.01 0.53 5.28
C ALA A 9 7.28 1.84 4.99
N VAL A 10 6.59 1.96 3.84
CA VAL A 10 5.76 3.13 3.52
C VAL A 10 4.55 3.22 4.45
N VAL A 11 3.86 2.10 4.70
CA VAL A 11 2.75 2.03 5.66
C VAL A 11 3.19 2.51 7.04
N GLY A 12 4.27 1.95 7.59
CA GLY A 12 4.77 2.33 8.91
C GLY A 12 5.22 3.79 9.00
N ARG A 13 5.76 4.35 7.91
CA ARG A 13 6.17 5.76 7.85
C ARG A 13 4.99 6.73 7.81
N VAL A 14 3.90 6.38 7.12
CA VAL A 14 2.76 7.29 6.91
C VAL A 14 1.68 7.10 7.97
N CYS A 15 1.30 5.86 8.24
CA CYS A 15 0.21 5.52 9.14
C CYS A 15 0.70 5.26 10.58
N GLY A 16 1.97 4.88 10.75
CA GLY A 16 2.54 4.52 12.04
C GLY A 16 2.66 3.01 12.24
N SER A 17 3.34 2.61 13.33
CA SER A 17 3.65 1.21 13.63
C SER A 17 2.40 0.35 13.89
N ASP A 18 1.33 0.94 14.41
CA ASP A 18 0.09 0.22 14.73
C ASP A 18 -0.58 -0.39 13.48
N TYR A 19 -0.32 0.20 12.31
CA TYR A 19 -0.83 -0.30 11.02
C TYR A 19 0.03 -1.42 10.41
N THR A 20 1.17 -1.76 11.03
CA THR A 20 2.10 -2.79 10.51
C THR A 20 1.81 -4.20 11.02
N GLU A 21 0.77 -4.36 11.83
CA GLU A 21 0.31 -5.67 12.30
C GLU A 21 -0.53 -6.38 11.22
N SER A 22 -0.32 -7.69 11.07
CA SER A 22 -1.17 -8.53 10.23
C SER A 22 -2.56 -8.64 10.85
N GLY A 23 -3.58 -8.04 10.22
CA GLY A 23 -4.94 -7.93 10.79
C GLY A 23 -5.33 -6.52 11.21
N ALA A 24 -4.41 -5.56 11.15
CA ALA A 24 -4.70 -4.15 11.40
C ALA A 24 -5.73 -3.65 10.38
N ASN A 25 -6.92 -3.25 10.83
CA ASN A 25 -7.90 -2.61 9.96
C ASN A 25 -7.67 -1.10 9.92
N PHE A 26 -7.51 -0.55 8.71
CA PHE A 26 -7.24 0.86 8.46
C PHE A 26 -8.24 1.78 9.16
N TYR A 27 -9.54 1.47 9.09
CA TYR A 27 -10.59 2.29 9.68
C TYR A 27 -10.70 2.10 11.19
N GLU A 28 -10.47 0.89 11.72
CA GLU A 28 -10.53 0.64 13.17
C GLU A 28 -9.37 1.31 13.92
N LEU A 29 -8.22 1.49 13.26
CA LEU A 29 -7.08 2.23 13.79
C LEU A 29 -7.22 3.76 13.65
N GLY A 30 -8.36 4.25 13.12
CA GLY A 30 -8.64 5.68 12.95
C GLY A 30 -8.17 6.26 11.62
N GLY A 31 -7.90 5.41 10.62
CA GLY A 31 -7.59 5.86 9.27
C GLY A 31 -8.80 6.54 8.62
N ASP A 32 -8.55 7.68 7.98
CA ASP A 32 -9.54 8.48 7.27
C ASP A 32 -9.11 8.72 5.81
N SER A 33 -9.91 9.51 5.07
CA SER A 33 -9.61 9.85 3.68
C SER A 33 -8.30 10.62 3.52
N LEU A 34 -7.93 11.46 4.49
CA LEU A 34 -6.69 12.23 4.45
C LEU A 34 -5.48 11.32 4.67
N LEU A 35 -5.56 10.36 5.59
CA LEU A 35 -4.51 9.36 5.78
C LEU A 35 -4.39 8.43 4.58
N ALA A 36 -5.52 8.05 3.97
CA ALA A 36 -5.55 7.25 2.74
C ALA A 36 -4.86 7.97 1.58
N ASP A 37 -5.19 9.25 1.37
CA ASP A 37 -4.55 10.07 0.33
C ASP A 37 -3.04 10.22 0.57
N GLN A 38 -2.62 10.44 1.82
CA GLN A 38 -1.20 10.50 2.18
C GLN A 38 -0.47 9.18 1.93
N LEU A 39 -1.08 8.05 2.30
CA LEU A 39 -0.52 6.72 2.08
C LEU A 39 -0.36 6.46 0.57
N MET A 40 -1.39 6.74 -0.22
CA MET A 40 -1.34 6.58 -1.67
C MET A 40 -0.31 7.49 -2.33
N ALA A 41 -0.20 8.76 -1.90
CA ALA A 41 0.82 9.68 -2.40
C ALA A 41 2.24 9.16 -2.10
N ALA A 42 2.48 8.63 -0.90
CA ALA A 42 3.77 8.06 -0.55
C ALA A 42 4.10 6.80 -1.35
N LEU A 43 3.14 5.90 -1.55
CA LEU A 43 3.30 4.70 -2.38
C LEU A 43 3.60 5.07 -3.84
N ARG A 44 2.88 6.04 -4.40
CA ARG A 44 3.12 6.55 -5.76
C ARG A 44 4.49 7.21 -5.90
N THR A 45 4.97 7.88 -4.86
CA THR A 45 6.32 8.47 -4.85
C THR A 45 7.41 7.40 -4.86
N GLU A 46 7.21 6.32 -4.09
CA GLU A 46 8.19 5.23 -3.94
C GLU A 46 8.21 4.25 -5.12
N PHE A 47 7.04 3.96 -5.71
CA PHE A 47 6.86 2.92 -6.73
C PHE A 47 6.37 3.43 -8.09
N GLY A 48 6.06 4.73 -8.21
CA GLY A 48 5.52 5.36 -9.42
C GLY A 48 3.99 5.38 -9.51
N GLU A 49 3.48 6.14 -10.48
CA GLU A 49 2.04 6.30 -10.72
C GLU A 49 1.40 5.01 -11.24
N GLY A 50 0.17 4.68 -10.86
CA GLY A 50 -0.53 3.47 -11.33
C GLY A 50 -1.04 2.54 -10.23
N LEU A 51 -0.84 2.90 -8.97
CA LEU A 51 -1.48 2.22 -7.84
C LEU A 51 -2.91 2.72 -7.64
N SER A 52 -3.85 1.78 -7.61
CA SER A 52 -5.26 2.05 -7.39
C SER A 52 -5.54 2.30 -5.90
N VAL A 53 -6.15 3.44 -5.57
CA VAL A 53 -6.60 3.73 -4.20
C VAL A 53 -7.77 2.83 -3.78
N THR A 54 -8.49 2.27 -4.77
CA THR A 54 -9.63 1.37 -4.54
C THR A 54 -9.26 0.16 -3.69
N VAL A 55 -7.99 -0.28 -3.74
CA VAL A 55 -7.50 -1.44 -2.97
C VAL A 55 -7.67 -1.23 -1.46
N LEU A 56 -7.45 -0.01 -0.96
CA LEU A 56 -7.62 0.30 0.47
C LEU A 56 -9.11 0.30 0.87
N PHE A 57 -10.00 0.66 -0.06
CA PHE A 57 -11.44 0.63 0.16
C PHE A 57 -12.02 -0.79 0.11
N GLU A 58 -11.50 -1.65 -0.78
CA GLU A 58 -11.93 -3.04 -0.93
C GLU A 58 -11.33 -3.95 0.14
N ALA A 59 -10.09 -3.69 0.55
CA ALA A 59 -9.35 -4.43 1.56
C ALA A 59 -8.87 -3.48 2.66
N PRO A 60 -9.72 -3.13 3.64
CA PRO A 60 -9.32 -2.27 4.76
C PRO A 60 -8.36 -2.95 5.72
N ASP A 61 -8.21 -4.28 5.65
CA ASP A 61 -7.14 -5.00 6.35
C ASP A 61 -5.78 -4.68 5.72
N MET A 62 -4.86 -4.13 6.51
CA MET A 62 -3.54 -3.71 6.06
C MET A 62 -2.71 -4.87 5.51
N GLY A 63 -2.87 -6.09 6.06
CA GLY A 63 -2.20 -7.27 5.53
C GLY A 63 -2.61 -7.55 4.09
N THR A 64 -3.91 -7.60 3.84
CA THR A 64 -4.50 -7.81 2.52
C THR A 64 -4.17 -6.66 1.57
N PHE A 65 -4.28 -5.41 2.02
CA PHE A 65 -3.89 -4.23 1.24
C PHE A 65 -2.45 -4.32 0.72
N VAL A 66 -1.51 -4.75 1.58
CA VAL A 66 -0.10 -4.89 1.19
C VAL A 66 0.07 -6.00 0.17
N GLU A 67 -0.53 -7.17 0.36
CA GLU A 67 -0.41 -8.28 -0.60
C GLU A 67 -1.00 -7.92 -1.97
N GLU A 68 -2.14 -7.21 -2.02
CA GLU A 68 -2.75 -6.73 -3.26
C GLU A 68 -1.88 -5.66 -3.95
N THR A 69 -1.28 -4.75 -3.17
CA THR A 69 -0.35 -3.74 -3.69
C THR A 69 0.91 -4.39 -4.27
N VAL A 70 1.48 -5.38 -3.58
CA VAL A 70 2.64 -6.15 -4.05
C VAL A 70 2.30 -6.88 -5.34
N THR A 71 1.12 -7.48 -5.43
CA THR A 71 0.64 -8.17 -6.63
C THR A 71 0.56 -7.22 -7.83
N GLN A 72 0.01 -6.01 -7.66
CA GLN A 72 -0.04 -5.00 -8.72
C GLN A 72 1.36 -4.55 -9.17
N LEU A 73 2.28 -4.32 -8.22
CA LEU A 73 3.65 -3.90 -8.52
C LEU A 73 4.44 -4.98 -9.30
N ASN A 74 4.25 -6.26 -8.95
CA ASN A 74 4.87 -7.38 -9.65
C ASN A 74 4.31 -7.55 -11.08
N SER A 75 3.00 -7.41 -11.25
CA SER A 75 2.35 -7.45 -12.56
C SER A 75 2.82 -6.31 -13.48
N ARG A 76 2.99 -5.08 -12.96
CA ARG A 76 3.55 -3.95 -13.73
C ARG A 76 4.98 -4.20 -14.19
N SER A 77 5.82 -4.73 -13.30
CA SER A 77 7.22 -5.02 -13.62
C SER A 77 7.35 -6.01 -14.79
N SER A 78 6.38 -6.92 -14.93
CA SER A 78 6.31 -7.88 -16.04
C SER A 78 5.79 -7.26 -17.34
N GLN A 79 4.93 -6.24 -17.27
CA GLN A 79 4.40 -5.51 -18.44
C GLN A 79 5.33 -4.42 -18.98
N GLN A 80 6.29 -3.92 -18.18
CA GLN A 80 7.15 -2.80 -18.55
C GLN A 80 8.44 -3.20 -19.31
N GLY A 81 8.52 -4.44 -19.82
CA GLY A 81 9.67 -4.99 -20.55
C GLY A 81 9.58 -4.96 -22.08
N GLY A 82 8.64 -4.19 -22.67
CA GLY A 82 8.47 -4.12 -24.12
C GLY A 82 8.30 -2.69 -24.62
N SER A 83 9.41 -2.06 -25.00
CA SER A 83 9.44 -0.88 -25.88
C SER A 83 10.78 -0.83 -26.60
#